data_AF-A0A1D9BBT5-F1
#
_entry.id   AF-A0A1D9BBT5-F1
#
_cell.length_a   1.000
_cell.length_b   1.000
_cell.length_c   1.000
_cell.angle_alpha   90.00
_cell.angle_beta   90.00
_cell.angle_gamma   90.00
#
_symmetry.space_group_name_H-M   'P 1'
#
loop_
_entity.id
_entity.type
_entity.pdbx_description
1 polymer ?
#
loop_
_entity_poly.entity_id
_entity_poly.type
_entity_poly.pdbx_seq_one_letter_code
_entity_poly.pdbx_strand_id
1 'polypeptide(L)' 'MNTSTVITIDHVRAVGLCVNGTRTWFARHDLDFRAFLRDGCDAETLLATGDAMAQRVVSYAEAHARQQGQH' A
#
# COMPACT_ATOMS: atom_id res chain seq x y z
N MET A 1 -4.66 8.05 -16.14
CA MET A 1 -5.64 7.15 -15.51
C MET A 1 -5.08 6.86 -14.14
N ASN A 2 -5.43 7.71 -13.18
CA ASN A 2 -4.84 7.73 -11.86
C ASN A 2 -5.91 7.15 -10.95
N THR A 3 -5.84 5.85 -10.74
CA THR A 3 -6.70 5.14 -9.80
C THR A 3 -6.24 5.57 -8.40
N SER A 4 -6.96 6.51 -7.79
CA SER A 4 -6.80 6.87 -6.36
C SER A 4 -7.24 5.69 -5.50
N THR A 5 -6.42 4.64 -5.47
CA THR A 5 -6.62 3.46 -4.62
C THR A 5 -5.89 3.71 -3.32
N VAL A 6 -6.66 3.75 -2.23
CA VAL A 6 -6.11 3.85 -0.88
C VAL A 6 -5.51 2.51 -0.49
N ILE A 7 -4.22 2.53 -0.20
CA ILE A 7 -3.48 1.37 0.27
C ILE A 7 -3.55 1.33 1.79
N THR A 8 -3.91 0.17 2.34
CA THR A 8 -4.02 -0.06 3.78
C THR A 8 -3.11 -1.21 4.20
N ILE A 9 -2.96 -1.39 5.51
CA ILE A 9 -2.17 -2.48 6.08
C ILE A 9 -2.70 -3.87 5.70
N ASP A 10 -4.01 -4.00 5.42
CA ASP A 10 -4.59 -5.28 5.00
C ASP A 10 -4.10 -5.70 3.62
N HIS A 11 -3.95 -4.77 2.67
CA HIS A 11 -3.33 -5.05 1.37
C HIS A 11 -1.88 -5.52 1.53
N VAL A 12 -1.13 -4.86 2.41
CA VAL A 12 0.27 -5.21 2.71
C VAL A 12 0.36 -6.62 3.30
N ARG A 13 -0.52 -6.96 4.26
CA ARG A 13 -0.58 -8.30 4.86
C ARG A 13 -1.01 -9.37 3.86
N ALA A 14 -1.94 -9.04 2.98
CA ALA A 14 -2.45 -9.95 1.96
C ALA A 14 -1.39 -10.35 0.92
N VAL A 15 -0.44 -9.46 0.61
CA VAL A 15 0.72 -9.80 -0.25
C VAL A 15 1.86 -10.52 0.49
N GLY A 16 1.66 -10.86 1.77
CA GLY A 16 2.61 -11.62 2.58
C GLY A 16 3.70 -10.79 3.27
N LEU A 17 3.57 -9.45 3.34
CA LEU A 17 4.51 -8.62 4.05
C LEU A 17 4.22 -8.61 5.56
N CYS A 18 5.28 -8.78 6.35
CA CYS A 18 5.21 -8.69 7.80
C CYS A 18 5.24 -7.23 8.25
N VAL A 19 4.48 -6.89 9.30
CA VAL A 19 4.37 -5.53 9.86
C VAL A 19 5.73 -4.90 10.17
N ASN A 20 6.67 -5.67 10.73
CA ASN A 20 8.02 -5.16 11.04
C ASN A 20 8.83 -4.84 9.76
N GLY A 21 8.63 -5.62 8.69
CA GLY A 21 9.22 -5.38 7.37
C GLY A 21 8.63 -4.14 6.73
N THR A 22 7.30 -3.97 6.78
CA THR A 22 6.61 -2.78 6.31
C THR A 22 7.09 -1.53 7.03
N ARG A 23 7.24 -1.56 8.37
CA ARG A 23 7.77 -0.42 9.12
C ARG A 23 9.18 -0.02 8.66
N THR A 24 10.05 -1.00 8.47
CA THR A 24 11.42 -0.75 7.99
C THR A 24 11.43 -0.22 6.56
N TRP A 25 10.55 -0.75 5.71
CA TRP A 25 10.38 -0.30 4.34
C TRP A 25 9.91 1.16 4.28
N PHE A 26 8.87 1.53 5.05
CA PHE A 26 8.40 2.91 5.15
C PHE A 26 9.50 3.87 5.64
N ALA A 27 10.26 3.48 6.67
CA ALA A 27 11.36 4.27 7.19
C ALA A 27 12.48 4.51 6.16
N ARG A 28 12.70 3.60 5.20
CA ARG A 28 13.70 3.78 4.13
C ARG A 28 13.27 4.80 3.08
N HIS A 29 11.96 5.00 2.93
CA HIS A 29 11.36 5.89 1.95
C HIS A 29 10.87 7.21 2.57
N ASP A 30 11.26 7.49 3.82
CA ASP A 30 10.81 8.66 4.60
C ASP A 30 9.26 8.75 4.73
N LEU A 31 8.58 7.61 4.67
CA LEU A 31 7.13 7.52 4.79
C LEU A 31 6.71 7.28 6.24
N ASP A 32 5.64 7.94 6.66
CA ASP A 32 5.09 7.77 8.01
C ASP A 32 4.21 6.51 8.10
N PHE A 33 4.77 5.45 8.70
CA PHE A 33 4.05 4.21 8.94
C PHE A 33 2.83 4.38 9.88
N ARG A 34 2.88 5.31 10.84
CA ARG A 34 1.78 5.53 11.78
C ARG A 34 0.65 6.30 11.13
N ALA A 35 0.93 7.26 10.26
CA ALA A 35 -0.07 7.91 9.42
C ALA A 35 -0.72 6.89 8.46
N PHE A 36 0.09 6.04 7.83
CA PHE A 36 -0.39 4.96 6.97
C PHE A 36 -1.35 4.00 7.68
N LEU A 37 -1.08 3.64 8.94
CA LEU A 37 -2.00 2.78 9.70
C LEU A 37 -3.34 3.43 10.02
N ARG A 38 -3.40 4.77 10.11
CA ARG A 38 -4.61 5.50 10.47
C ARG A 38 -5.47 5.80 9.25
N ASP A 39 -4.84 6.37 8.23
CA ASP A 39 -5.53 6.97 7.08
C ASP A 39 -5.26 6.22 5.77
N GLY A 40 -4.29 5.29 5.76
CA GLY A 40 -3.79 4.66 4.54
C GLY A 40 -2.75 5.52 3.82
N CYS A 41 -2.40 5.11 2.60
CA CYS A 41 -1.53 5.89 1.71
C CYS A 41 -2.00 5.72 0.27
N ASP A 42 -1.89 6.78 -0.53
CA ASP A 42 -2.20 6.72 -1.94
C ASP A 42 -1.28 5.77 -2.71
N ALA A 43 -1.87 5.02 -3.63
CA ALA A 43 -1.14 4.18 -4.57
C ALA A 43 -0.05 4.97 -5.33
N GLU A 44 -0.35 6.20 -5.75
CA GLU A 44 0.61 7.05 -6.46
C GLU A 44 1.84 7.39 -5.60
N THR A 45 1.63 7.68 -4.31
CA THR A 45 2.73 7.95 -3.36
C THR A 45 3.64 6.73 -3.21
N LEU A 46 3.06 5.53 -3.12
CA LEU A 46 3.86 4.30 -3.09
C LEU A 46 4.57 4.05 -4.42
N LEU A 47 3.91 4.21 -5.55
CA LEU A 47 4.52 4.02 -6.87
C LEU A 47 5.66 5.02 -7.14
N ALA A 48 5.56 6.24 -6.62
CA ALA A 48 6.61 7.26 -6.72
C ALA A 48 7.91 6.85 -6.03
N THR A 49 7.87 5.92 -5.06
CA THR A 49 9.08 5.39 -4.41
C THR A 49 9.93 4.53 -5.34
N GLY A 50 9.35 4.04 -6.46
CA GLY A 50 10.04 3.13 -7.39
C GLY A 50 10.36 1.75 -6.80
N ASP A 51 9.76 1.39 -5.65
CA ASP A 51 10.05 0.14 -4.96
C ASP A 51 9.21 -1.03 -5.50
N ALA A 52 9.85 -2.18 -5.70
CA ALA A 52 9.16 -3.39 -6.17
C ALA A 52 8.07 -3.87 -5.20
N MET A 53 8.22 -3.64 -3.89
CA MET A 53 7.19 -3.93 -2.89
C MET A 53 6.01 -2.97 -3.02
N ALA A 54 6.24 -1.68 -3.28
CA ALA A 54 5.16 -0.72 -3.57
C ALA A 54 4.32 -1.20 -4.75
N GLN A 55 4.96 -1.54 -5.86
CA GLN A 55 4.25 -2.01 -7.06
C GLN A 55 3.42 -3.26 -6.78
N ARG A 56 3.95 -4.22 -6.01
CA ARG A 56 3.23 -5.44 -5.63
C ARG A 56 2.00 -5.14 -4.77
N VAL A 57 2.13 -4.29 -3.76
CA VAL A 57 1.02 -3.92 -2.86
C VAL A 57 -0.06 -3.16 -3.63
N VAL A 58 0.34 -2.19 -4.45
CA VAL A 58 -0.58 -1.37 -5.26
C VAL A 58 -1.35 -2.24 -6.25
N SER A 59 -0.66 -3.12 -6.98
CA SER A 59 -1.32 -4.03 -7.94
C SER A 59 -2.36 -4.93 -7.26
N TYR A 60 -2.06 -5.46 -6.06
CA TYR A 60 -3.01 -6.23 -5.28
C TYR A 60 -4.21 -5.39 -4.83
N ALA A 61 -3.96 -4.20 -4.30
CA ALA A 61 -5.01 -3.29 -3.84
C ALA A 61 -5.93 -2.86 -4.98
N GLU A 62 -5.40 -2.54 -6.16
CA GLU A 62 -6.21 -2.19 -7.34
C GLU A 62 -7.07 -3.36 -7.82
N ALA A 63 -6.52 -4.57 -7.81
CA ALA A 63 -7.27 -5.78 -8.13
C ALA A 63 -8.40 -6.03 -7.12
N HIS A 64 -8.16 -5.73 -5.83
CA HIS A 64 -9.11 -5.97 -4.76
C HIS A 64 -10.17 -4.86 -4.62
N ALA A 65 -9.82 -3.60 -4.86
CA ALA A 65 -10.74 -2.47 -4.87
C ALA A 65 -11.85 -2.64 -5.92
N ARG A 66 -11.52 -3.26 -7.07
CA ARG A 66 -12.51 -3.66 -8.08
C ARG A 66 -13.51 -4.72 -7.60
N GLN A 67 -13.13 -5.50 -6.59
CA GLN A 67 -13.96 -6.59 -6.04
C GLN A 67 -14.79 -6.14 -4.82
N GLN A 68 -14.33 -5.14 -4.06
CA GLN A 68 -15.02 -4.66 -2.86
C GLN A 68 -16.17 -3.67 -3.13
N GLY A 69 -16.39 -3.24 -4.38
CA GLY A 69 -17.54 -2.43 -4.78
C GLY A 69 -18.83 -3.22 -5.08
N GLN A 70 -18.90 -4.50 -4.70
CA GLN A 70 -20.02 -5.39 -5.04
C GLN A 70 -20.62 -6.15 -3.83
N HIS A 71 -20.61 -5.56 -2.62
CA HIS A 71 -21.38 -6.08 -1.49
C HIS A 71 -22.25 -5.01 -0.84
#